data_AF-A0A3D0TAP5-F1
#
_entry.id   AF-A0A3D0TAP5-F1
#
_cell.length_a   1.000
_cell.length_b   1.000
_cell.length_c   1.000
_cell.angle_alpha   90.00
_cell.angle_beta   90.00
_cell.angle_gamma   90.00
#
_symmetry.space_group_name_H-M   'P 1'
#
loop_
_entity.id
_entity.type
_entity.pdbx_description
1 polymer ?
#
loop_
_entity_poly.entity_id
_entity_poly.type
_entity_poly.pdbx_seq_one_letter_code
_entity_poly.pdbx_strand_id
1 'polypeptide(L)'
;MLVDDVDIVIKAGHGGTGRVSFHNKKGAGPDGGNGGKGGDVFVEVTSDLYGLNRYVSKKVLVAQNGEAGGKKDKSGADAGD
;
A
#
# COMPACT_ATOMS: atom_id res chain seq x y z
N MET A 1 15.70 25.49 10.52
CA MET A 1 16.18 24.95 11.82
C MET A 1 16.87 23.64 11.53
N LEU A 2 18.00 23.36 12.18
CA LEU A 2 18.61 22.03 12.10
C LEU A 2 17.88 21.11 13.10
N VAL A 3 17.55 19.90 12.68
CA VAL A 3 16.85 18.90 13.49
C VAL A 3 17.71 17.66 13.49
N ASP A 4 18.10 17.23 14.69
CA ASP A 4 18.99 16.09 14.89
C ASP A 4 18.17 14.79 15.00
N ASP A 5 17.07 14.84 15.75
CA ASP A 5 16.18 13.69 16.00
C ASP A 5 14.73 13.99 15.66
N VAL A 6 14.00 12.97 15.20
CA VAL A 6 12.56 13.03 14.99
C VAL A 6 11.91 11.67 15.22
N ASP A 7 10.84 11.66 16.00
CA ASP A 7 9.99 10.47 16.17
C ASP A 7 8.86 10.47 15.14
N ILE A 8 8.80 9.40 14.35
CA ILE A 8 7.76 9.17 13.36
C ILE A 8 7.15 7.78 13.50
N VAL A 9 5.87 7.69 13.14
CA VAL A 9 5.13 6.43 13.01
C VAL A 9 5.01 6.12 11.53
N ILE A 10 5.50 4.96 11.16
CA ILE A 10 5.50 4.47 9.78
C ILE A 10 4.62 3.22 9.72
N LYS A 11 3.80 3.14 8.68
CA LYS A 11 2.96 1.97 8.43
C LYS A 11 2.98 1.59 6.96
N ALA A 12 3.26 0.31 6.70
CA ALA A 12 3.13 -0.26 5.36
C ALA A 12 1.67 -0.29 4.90
N GLY A 13 1.48 -0.41 3.58
CA GLY A 13 0.18 -0.58 2.98
C GLY A 13 -0.45 -1.90 3.41
N HIS A 14 -1.76 -1.89 3.61
CA HIS A 14 -2.50 -3.13 3.73
C HIS A 14 -2.63 -3.80 2.36
N GLY A 15 -2.60 -5.14 2.35
CA GLY A 15 -3.01 -5.89 1.18
C GLY A 15 -4.48 -5.65 0.84
N GLY A 16 -4.78 -5.59 -0.45
CA GLY A 16 -6.13 -5.51 -0.96
C GLY A 16 -6.93 -6.76 -0.61
N THR A 17 -8.25 -6.63 -0.53
CA THR A 17 -9.13 -7.77 -0.26
C THR A 17 -9.34 -8.60 -1.52
N GLY A 18 -9.26 -9.92 -1.41
CA GLY A 18 -9.75 -10.83 -2.44
C GLY A 18 -11.26 -10.72 -2.64
N ARG A 19 -11.75 -11.09 -3.83
CA ARG A 19 -13.17 -11.04 -4.16
C ARG A 19 -13.76 -12.44 -4.20
N VAL A 20 -14.91 -12.62 -3.55
CA VAL A 20 -15.75 -13.80 -3.78
C VAL A 20 -16.79 -13.43 -4.84
N SER A 21 -16.66 -14.02 -6.03
CA SER A 21 -17.66 -13.88 -7.09
C SER A 21 -17.76 -15.15 -7.93
N PHE A 22 -18.86 -15.27 -8.68
CA PHE A 22 -19.13 -16.38 -9.58
C PHE A 22 -19.55 -15.85 -10.95
N HIS A 23 -19.23 -16.62 -11.97
CA HIS A 23 -19.72 -16.36 -13.31
C HIS A 23 -21.24 -16.51 -13.41
N ASN A 24 -21.87 -15.65 -14.22
CA ASN A 24 -23.31 -15.68 -14.43
C ASN A 24 -23.77 -16.86 -15.31
N LYS A 25 -22.86 -17.62 -15.93
CA LYS A 25 -23.18 -18.78 -16.77
C LYS A 25 -23.27 -20.03 -15.89
N LYS A 26 -24.33 -20.83 -16.11
CA LYS A 26 -24.56 -22.08 -15.35
C LYS A 26 -23.36 -23.02 -15.50
N GLY A 27 -22.82 -23.47 -14.37
CA GLY A 27 -21.70 -24.42 -14.30
C GLY A 27 -20.30 -23.80 -14.46
N ALA A 28 -20.17 -22.48 -14.59
CA ALA A 28 -18.89 -21.83 -14.88
C ALA A 28 -17.99 -21.60 -13.65
N GLY A 29 -18.48 -21.79 -12.42
CA GLY A 29 -17.66 -21.71 -11.20
C GLY A 29 -17.33 -20.30 -10.69
N PRO A 30 -16.46 -20.19 -9.67
CA PRO A 30 -16.02 -18.92 -9.10
C PRO A 30 -15.10 -18.14 -10.05
N ASP A 31 -15.19 -16.81 -10.01
CA ASP A 31 -14.44 -15.90 -10.91
C ASP A 31 -13.86 -14.68 -10.17
N GLY A 32 -13.65 -14.82 -8.88
CA GLY A 32 -13.17 -13.74 -8.02
C GLY A 32 -11.65 -13.60 -8.06
N GLY A 33 -11.15 -12.38 -8.29
CA GLY A 33 -9.72 -12.09 -8.29
C GLY A 33 -9.13 -11.90 -6.89
N ASN A 34 -7.81 -12.02 -6.80
CA ASN A 34 -7.05 -11.75 -5.58
C ASN A 34 -6.95 -10.24 -5.32
N GLY A 35 -6.69 -9.85 -4.08
CA GLY A 35 -6.30 -8.47 -3.79
C GLY A 35 -4.82 -8.23 -4.07
N GLY A 36 -4.46 -6.99 -4.37
CA GLY A 36 -3.07 -6.59 -4.62
C GLY A 36 -2.27 -6.45 -3.33
N LYS A 37 -0.94 -6.47 -3.45
CA LYS A 37 -0.01 -6.23 -2.36
C LYS A 37 -0.11 -4.76 -1.89
N GLY A 38 -0.02 -4.54 -0.57
CA GLY A 38 0.17 -3.19 -0.03
C GLY A 38 1.58 -2.66 -0.28
N GLY A 39 1.71 -1.33 -0.35
CA GLY A 39 2.99 -0.66 -0.60
C GLY A 39 3.96 -0.84 0.55
N ASP A 40 5.24 -0.98 0.21
CA ASP A 40 6.32 -1.11 1.18
C ASP A 40 6.69 0.27 1.76
N VAL A 41 7.55 0.28 2.78
CA VAL A 41 8.17 1.52 3.24
C VAL A 41 9.66 1.32 3.42
N PHE A 42 10.44 2.26 2.88
CA PHE A 42 11.89 2.26 2.94
C PHE A 42 12.40 3.54 3.59
N VAL A 43 13.59 3.45 4.17
CA VAL A 43 14.35 4.62 4.63
C VAL A 43 15.53 4.78 3.68
N GLU A 44 15.59 5.94 3.02
CA GLU A 44 16.69 6.30 2.13
C GLU A 44 17.58 7.34 2.81
N VAL A 45 18.89 7.13 2.73
CA VAL A 45 19.90 8.04 3.29
C VAL A 45 20.20 9.15 2.29
N THR A 46 20.32 10.38 2.78
CA THR A 46 20.68 11.55 1.96
C THR A 46 21.80 12.35 2.62
N SER A 47 22.57 13.09 1.82
CA SER A 47 23.58 14.03 2.29
C SER A 47 23.00 15.41 2.66
N ASP A 48 21.71 15.64 2.45
CA ASP A 48 21.02 16.86 2.86
C ASP A 48 20.85 16.92 4.38
N LEU A 49 21.60 17.82 5.03
CA LEU A 49 21.54 18.08 6.47
C LEU A 49 20.17 18.56 6.97
N TYR A 50 19.31 19.05 6.07
CA TYR A 50 17.95 19.50 6.41
C TYR A 50 16.88 18.46 6.07
N GLY A 51 17.25 17.24 5.66
CA GLY A 51 16.33 16.19 5.22
C GLY A 51 15.24 15.87 6.25
N LEU A 52 15.57 15.91 7.55
CA LEU A 52 14.64 15.61 8.65
C LEU A 52 13.54 16.66 8.86
N ASN A 53 13.72 17.89 8.35
CA ASN A 53 12.74 18.97 8.55
C ASN A 53 11.35 18.64 8.02
N ARG A 54 11.24 17.79 6.99
CA ARG A 54 9.96 17.37 6.41
C ARG A 54 9.12 16.50 7.36
N TYR A 55 9.76 15.88 8.35
CA TYR A 55 9.12 14.93 9.27
C TYR A 55 8.72 15.55 10.62
N VAL A 56 9.19 16.77 10.91
CA VAL A 56 8.87 17.49 12.16
C VAL A 56 7.37 17.71 12.32
N SER A 57 6.69 18.11 11.23
CA SER A 57 5.23 18.34 11.23
C SER A 57 4.44 17.08 10.87
N LYS A 58 4.98 16.23 9.99
CA LYS A 58 4.30 15.02 9.50
C LYS A 58 4.81 13.78 10.24
N LYS A 59 4.19 13.50 11.38
CA LYS A 59 4.58 12.38 12.26
C LYS A 59 4.07 11.01 11.83
N VAL A 60 3.11 10.95 10.89
CA VAL A 60 2.53 9.68 10.44
C VAL A 60 2.68 9.56 8.93
N LEU A 61 3.32 8.47 8.51
CA LEU A 61 3.56 8.11 7.12
C LEU A 61 2.93 6.73 6.88
N VAL A 62 2.02 6.66 5.91
CA VAL A 62 1.31 5.42 5.57
C VAL A 62 1.47 5.19 4.08
N ALA A 63 2.00 4.02 3.70
CA ALA A 63 2.07 3.59 2.31
C ALA A 63 0.68 3.27 1.75
N GLN A 64 0.56 3.24 0.43
CA GLN A 64 -0.71 2.97 -0.22
C GLN A 64 -1.14 1.52 -0.01
N ASN A 65 -2.44 1.28 0.14
CA ASN A 65 -2.97 -0.07 0.20
C ASN A 65 -3.07 -0.67 -1.21
N GLY A 66 -2.93 -1.99 -1.32
CA GLY A 66 -3.21 -2.71 -2.55
C GLY A 66 -4.69 -2.64 -2.91
N GLU A 67 -5.02 -2.71 -4.19
CA GLU A 67 -6.41 -2.65 -4.64
C GLU A 67 -7.15 -3.97 -4.41
N ALA A 68 -8.48 -3.87 -4.29
CA ALA A 68 -9.33 -5.04 -4.15
C ALA A 68 -9.44 -5.84 -5.46
N GLY A 69 -9.59 -7.16 -5.33
CA GLY A 69 -9.91 -8.04 -6.45
C GLY A 69 -11.26 -7.69 -7.11
N GLY A 70 -11.33 -7.92 -8.41
CA GLY A 70 -12.50 -7.76 -9.26
C GLY A 70 -13.21 -9.08 -9.59
N LYS A 71 -14.23 -8.97 -10.44
CA LYS A 71 -14.87 -10.13 -11.08
C LYS A 71 -14.09 -10.55 -12.32
N LYS A 72 -14.37 -11.75 -12.83
CA LYS A 72 -13.73 -12.32 -14.04
C LYS A 72 -12.22 -12.43 -13.87
N ASP A 73 -11.79 -12.96 -12.73
CA ASP A 73 -10.39 -13.26 -12.38
C ASP A 73 -9.46 -12.03 -12.39
N LYS A 74 -10.04 -10.83 -12.31
CA LYS A 74 -9.28 -9.59 -12.24
C LYS A 74 -8.67 -9.42 -10.86
N SER A 75 -7.38 -9.64 -10.71
CA SER A 75 -6.68 -9.33 -9.47
C SER A 75 -6.52 -7.82 -9.31
N GLY A 76 -6.54 -7.34 -8.06
CA GLY A 76 -6.28 -5.94 -7.73
C GLY A 76 -4.82 -5.57 -8.00
N ALA A 77 -4.57 -4.31 -8.33
CA ALA A 77 -3.23 -3.79 -8.53
C ALA A 77 -2.45 -3.74 -7.20
N ASP A 78 -1.16 -4.04 -7.29
CA ASP A 78 -0.23 -3.79 -6.20
C ASP A 78 -0.06 -2.27 -6.00
N ALA A 79 0.00 -1.84 -4.75
CA ALA A 79 0.36 -0.47 -4.45
C ALA A 79 1.83 -0.21 -4.79
N GLY A 80 2.10 1.02 -5.24
CA GLY A 80 3.48 1.49 -5.39
C GLY A 80 4.18 1.67 -4.05
N ASP A 81 5.51 1.60 -4.11
CA ASP A 81 6.41 1.92 -3.02
C ASP A 81 6.44 3.45 -2.74
#